data_AF-A0A8X6LWE7-F1
#
_entry.id   AF-A0A8X6LWE7-F1
#
_cell.length_a   1.000
_cell.length_b   1.000
_cell.length_c   1.000
_cell.angle_alpha   90.00
_cell.angle_beta   90.00
_cell.angle_gamma   90.00
#
_symmetry.space_group_name_H-M   'P 1'
#
loop_
_entity.id
_entity.type
_entity.pdbx_description
1 polymer ?
#
loop_
_entity_poly.entity_id
_entity_poly.type
_entity_poly.pdbx_seq_one_letter_code
_entity_poly.pdbx_strand_id
1 'polypeptide(L)'
;MFGTFEAEKEQVVYGTVSPINTFESLNIQFGDTVNLLKRAWSAKGWSNKLSILFKGPNWSPGKPWCGYIEDIPEVQYPVKKYDPYLPFGSTVYAVCHLIHVPLTYMELHKYQHLMSPMAFYGVAAYLIFTLVCVGCFLERRSYVPWMELLRCLLYIIVDYYFFSWPMFSIFSIGHHMIFLIIIRCLFLISGIIWLNNFYNVCIIYINSKKLD
;
A
#
# COMPACT_ATOMS: atom_id res chain seq x y z
N MET A 1 28.06 29.88 2.32
CA MET A 1 27.00 29.39 1.40
C MET A 1 27.47 29.61 -0.03
N PHE A 2 27.28 28.64 -0.92
CA PHE A 2 27.95 28.55 -2.24
C PHE A 2 27.57 29.60 -3.30
N GLY A 3 26.78 30.62 -2.98
CA GLY A 3 26.40 31.69 -3.92
C GLY A 3 25.46 31.27 -5.06
N THR A 4 24.97 30.02 -5.07
CA THR A 4 24.09 29.45 -6.10
C THR A 4 22.61 29.55 -5.76
N PHE A 5 22.24 30.33 -4.76
CA PHE A 5 20.84 30.50 -4.39
C PHE A 5 20.17 31.44 -5.41
N GLU A 6 19.22 30.90 -6.17
CA GLU A 6 18.30 31.70 -6.97
C GLU A 6 16.89 31.53 -6.38
N ALA A 7 16.22 32.65 -6.14
CA ALA A 7 14.86 32.63 -5.59
C ALA A 7 13.88 32.10 -6.65
N GLU A 8 12.99 31.20 -6.22
CA GLU A 8 11.92 30.67 -7.06
C GLU A 8 10.98 31.81 -7.49
N LYS A 9 10.83 32.01 -8.80
CA LYS A 9 9.97 33.05 -9.40
C LYS A 9 8.53 32.57 -9.61
N GLU A 10 8.35 31.26 -9.69
CA GLU A 10 7.08 30.59 -9.97
C GLU A 10 6.75 29.61 -8.84
N GLN A 11 5.46 29.34 -8.66
CA GLN A 11 5.01 28.38 -7.65
C GLN A 11 5.49 26.98 -8.02
N VAL A 12 6.38 26.39 -7.21
CA VAL A 12 6.86 25.03 -7.45
C VAL A 12 5.79 24.02 -7.08
N VAL A 13 5.54 23.08 -7.98
CA VAL A 13 4.63 21.95 -7.77
C VAL A 13 5.46 20.69 -7.59
N TYR A 14 5.41 20.15 -6.38
CA TYR A 14 6.15 18.96 -6.00
C TYR A 14 5.38 17.69 -6.38
N GLY A 15 6.11 16.66 -6.81
CA GLY A 15 5.56 15.35 -7.12
C GLY A 15 6.25 14.70 -8.31
N THR A 16 5.59 13.68 -8.86
CA THR A 16 5.98 13.04 -10.11
C THR A 16 5.44 13.80 -11.31
N VAL A 17 6.14 13.73 -12.44
CA VAL A 17 5.71 14.35 -13.72
C VAL A 17 4.33 13.84 -14.14
N SER A 18 4.05 12.56 -13.89
CA SER A 18 2.72 11.97 -14.01
C SER A 18 2.08 11.88 -12.62
N PRO A 19 1.01 12.62 -12.31
CA PRO A 19 0.41 12.62 -10.98
C PRO A 19 -0.05 11.23 -10.55
N ILE A 20 0.35 10.81 -9.35
CA ILE A 20 -0.10 9.56 -8.73
C ILE A 20 -1.46 9.80 -8.08
N ASN A 21 -2.51 9.26 -8.69
CA ASN A 21 -3.89 9.41 -8.24
C ASN A 21 -4.42 8.13 -7.59
N THR A 22 -3.65 7.57 -6.66
CA THR A 22 -4.00 6.34 -5.95
C THR A 22 -3.32 6.25 -4.59
N PHE A 23 -3.93 5.55 -3.64
CA PHE A 23 -3.37 5.11 -2.37
C PHE A 23 -2.95 3.63 -2.37
N GLU A 24 -3.10 2.92 -3.49
CA GLU A 24 -2.70 1.52 -3.61
C GLU A 24 -1.18 1.38 -3.53
N SER A 25 -0.66 0.86 -2.41
CA SER A 25 0.78 0.86 -2.12
C SER A 25 1.62 0.14 -3.17
N LEU A 26 1.12 -0.97 -3.74
CA LEU A 26 1.86 -1.70 -4.78
C LEU A 26 1.92 -0.93 -6.10
N ASN A 27 0.83 -0.25 -6.47
CA ASN A 27 0.82 0.57 -7.68
C ASN A 27 1.74 1.80 -7.52
N ILE A 28 1.76 2.42 -6.34
CA ILE A 28 2.71 3.50 -6.02
C ILE A 28 4.14 3.00 -6.11
N GLN A 29 4.43 1.82 -5.55
CA GLN A 29 5.80 1.28 -5.47
C GLN A 29 6.32 0.77 -6.82
N PHE A 30 5.47 0.15 -7.64
CA PHE A 30 5.88 -0.59 -8.83
C PHE A 30 5.28 -0.09 -10.15
N GLY A 31 4.28 0.79 -10.12
CA GLY A 31 3.52 1.22 -11.31
C GLY A 31 4.41 1.79 -12.42
N ASP A 32 5.30 2.73 -12.07
CA ASP A 32 6.23 3.32 -13.03
C ASP A 32 7.27 2.31 -13.54
N THR A 33 7.71 1.39 -12.68
CA THR A 33 8.63 0.31 -13.07
C THR A 33 7.96 -0.63 -14.08
N VAL A 34 6.70 -1.01 -13.85
CA VAL A 34 5.92 -1.84 -14.76
C VAL A 34 5.72 -1.12 -16.11
N ASN A 35 5.45 0.19 -16.08
CA ASN A 35 5.32 0.99 -17.30
C ASN A 35 6.64 1.06 -18.09
N LEU A 36 7.76 1.23 -17.40
CA LEU A 36 9.10 1.20 -18.01
C LEU A 36 9.39 -0.15 -18.65
N LEU A 37 9.12 -1.25 -17.94
CA LEU A 37 9.32 -2.61 -18.45
C LEU A 37 8.44 -2.90 -19.67
N LYS A 38 7.17 -2.48 -19.65
CA LYS A 38 6.26 -2.60 -20.81
C LYS A 38 6.81 -1.85 -22.03
N ARG A 39 7.33 -0.64 -21.83
CA ARG A 39 7.97 0.16 -22.90
C ARG A 39 9.25 -0.49 -23.42
N ALA A 40 10.10 -1.01 -22.53
CA ALA A 40 11.29 -1.74 -22.92
C ALA A 40 10.92 -3.00 -23.72
N TRP A 41 9.87 -3.71 -23.32
CA TRP A 41 9.43 -4.93 -24.01
C TRP A 41 8.90 -4.65 -25.42
N SER A 42 8.15 -3.57 -25.60
CA SER A 42 7.56 -3.17 -26.88
C SER A 42 8.54 -2.47 -27.83
N ALA A 43 9.71 -2.05 -27.36
CA ALA A 43 10.71 -1.39 -28.20
C ALA A 43 11.33 -2.35 -29.23
N LYS A 44 11.52 -1.86 -30.46
CA LYS A 44 12.14 -2.62 -31.55
C LYS A 44 13.66 -2.69 -31.34
N GLY A 45 14.21 -3.90 -31.30
CA GLY A 45 15.65 -4.17 -31.21
C GLY A 45 16.21 -4.19 -29.78
N TRP A 46 17.10 -5.15 -29.50
CA TRP A 46 17.66 -5.39 -28.16
C TRP A 46 18.42 -4.20 -27.57
N SER A 47 19.17 -3.45 -28.38
CA SER A 47 19.86 -2.23 -27.97
C SER A 47 18.90 -1.18 -27.40
N ASN A 48 17.74 -1.00 -28.05
CA ASN A 48 16.73 -0.04 -27.59
C ASN A 48 16.06 -0.51 -26.30
N LYS A 49 15.82 -1.82 -26.15
CA LYS A 49 15.28 -2.37 -24.90
C LYS A 49 16.21 -2.09 -23.72
N LEU A 50 17.49 -2.41 -23.86
CA LEU A 50 18.49 -2.13 -22.83
C LEU A 50 18.65 -0.62 -22.59
N SER A 51 18.66 0.18 -23.66
CA SER A 51 18.75 1.63 -23.56
C SER A 51 17.59 2.23 -22.76
N ILE A 52 16.35 1.74 -22.91
CA ILE A 52 15.23 2.20 -22.08
C ILE A 52 15.46 1.89 -20.59
N LEU A 53 15.96 0.69 -20.28
CA LEU A 53 16.20 0.29 -18.89
C LEU A 53 17.34 1.07 -18.22
N PHE A 54 18.42 1.35 -18.96
CA PHE A 54 19.59 2.05 -18.42
C PHE A 54 19.50 3.58 -18.52
N LYS A 55 18.86 4.10 -19.58
CA LYS A 55 18.75 5.54 -19.82
C LYS A 55 17.49 6.16 -19.22
N GLY A 56 16.54 5.32 -18.81
CA GLY A 56 15.34 5.74 -18.09
C GLY A 56 14.14 6.06 -18.98
N PRO A 57 13.03 6.48 -18.37
CA PRO A 57 11.73 6.59 -19.03
C PRO A 57 11.65 7.68 -20.12
N ASN A 58 12.49 8.72 -20.06
CA ASN A 58 12.44 9.80 -21.05
C ASN A 58 13.23 9.49 -22.33
N TRP A 59 14.00 8.40 -22.35
CA TRP A 59 14.80 8.04 -23.52
C TRP A 59 13.96 7.36 -24.62
N SER A 60 14.26 7.69 -25.87
CA SER A 60 13.81 6.96 -27.06
C SER A 60 14.88 7.00 -28.15
N PRO A 61 14.83 6.12 -29.17
CA PRO A 61 15.78 6.17 -30.28
C PRO A 61 15.84 7.56 -30.92
N GLY A 62 17.06 8.09 -31.09
CA GLY A 62 17.29 9.45 -31.62
C GLY A 62 17.24 10.57 -30.57
N LYS A 63 16.77 10.32 -29.34
CA LYS A 63 16.79 11.32 -28.26
C LYS A 63 18.11 11.28 -27.46
N PRO A 64 18.54 12.41 -26.87
CA PRO A 64 19.61 12.42 -25.88
C PRO A 64 19.26 11.52 -24.67
N TRP A 65 20.26 11.15 -23.87
CA TRP A 65 20.09 10.22 -22.76
C TRP A 65 18.93 10.61 -21.83
N CYS A 66 18.84 11.88 -21.44
CA CYS A 66 17.83 12.39 -20.51
C CYS A 66 16.49 12.77 -21.17
N GLY A 67 16.34 12.53 -22.48
CA GLY A 67 15.22 13.08 -23.25
C GLY A 67 15.30 14.60 -23.43
N TYR A 68 14.24 15.18 -23.98
CA TYR A 68 14.12 16.62 -24.20
C TYR A 68 13.34 17.27 -23.04
N ILE A 69 13.68 18.51 -22.68
CA ILE A 69 12.98 19.24 -21.60
C ILE A 69 11.55 19.55 -22.06
N GLU A 70 11.38 19.78 -23.35
CA GLU A 70 10.14 20.03 -24.06
C GLU A 70 9.16 18.85 -24.00
N ASP A 71 9.65 17.64 -23.69
CA ASP A 71 8.80 16.45 -23.49
C ASP A 71 8.09 16.47 -22.11
N ILE A 72 8.53 17.32 -21.18
CA ILE A 72 7.95 17.40 -19.83
C ILE A 72 6.65 18.20 -19.93
N PRO A 73 5.48 17.63 -19.55
CA PRO A 73 4.21 18.32 -19.60
C PRO A 73 4.22 19.55 -18.69
N GLU A 74 3.66 20.65 -19.19
CA GLU A 74 3.46 21.86 -18.40
C GLU A 74 2.46 21.63 -17.26
N VAL A 75 2.73 22.26 -16.12
CA VAL A 75 1.89 22.14 -14.93
C VAL A 75 0.62 22.97 -15.09
N GLN A 76 -0.54 22.32 -14.99
CA GLN A 76 -1.84 22.98 -15.05
C GLN A 76 -2.28 23.46 -13.67
N TYR A 77 -2.69 24.72 -13.56
CA TYR A 77 -3.23 25.32 -12.35
C TYR A 77 -4.77 25.44 -12.41
N PRO A 78 -5.49 25.23 -11.29
CA PRO A 78 -4.97 24.86 -9.97
C PRO A 78 -4.60 23.37 -9.87
N VAL A 79 -3.51 23.06 -9.18
CA VAL A 79 -3.09 21.67 -8.92
C VAL A 79 -4.10 21.00 -8.00
N LYS A 80 -4.88 20.06 -8.54
CA LYS A 80 -5.82 19.26 -7.76
C LYS A 80 -5.07 18.12 -7.07
N LYS A 81 -5.00 18.16 -5.74
CA LYS A 81 -4.48 17.05 -4.94
C LYS A 81 -5.44 15.87 -4.97
N TYR A 82 -4.89 14.65 -5.00
CA TYR A 82 -5.67 13.43 -4.90
C TYR A 82 -6.20 13.29 -3.46
N ASP A 83 -7.51 13.49 -3.28
CA ASP A 83 -8.18 13.42 -1.98
C ASP A 83 -9.60 12.80 -2.13
N PRO A 84 -9.68 11.46 -2.20
CA PRO A 84 -10.94 10.74 -2.13
C PRO A 84 -11.70 11.04 -0.84
N TYR A 85 -12.99 11.38 -0.95
CA TYR A 85 -13.84 11.63 0.20
C TYR A 85 -14.03 10.35 1.04
N LEU A 86 -13.68 10.43 2.32
CA LEU A 86 -13.86 9.37 3.31
C LEU A 86 -14.56 9.92 4.56
N PRO A 87 -15.64 9.29 5.05
CA PRO A 87 -16.31 9.75 6.27
C PRO A 87 -15.41 9.52 7.49
N PHE A 88 -15.59 10.35 8.52
CA PHE A 88 -14.73 10.36 9.72
C PHE A 88 -14.53 8.97 10.36
N GLY A 89 -15.59 8.17 10.51
CA GLY A 89 -15.49 6.83 11.10
C GLY A 89 -14.61 5.89 10.30
N SER A 90 -14.66 5.96 8.96
CA SER A 90 -13.78 5.20 8.08
C SER A 90 -12.33 5.69 8.16
N THR A 91 -12.11 7.00 8.32
CA THR A 91 -10.77 7.56 8.54
C THR A 91 -10.16 7.06 9.84
N VAL A 92 -10.92 7.08 10.94
CA VAL A 92 -10.45 6.54 12.24
C VAL A 92 -10.13 5.05 12.12
N TYR A 93 -11.00 4.27 11.46
CA TYR A 93 -10.77 2.86 11.19
C TYR A 93 -9.44 2.62 10.43
N ALA A 94 -9.21 3.35 9.35
CA ALA A 94 -7.99 3.24 8.55
C ALA A 94 -6.74 3.60 9.39
N VAL A 95 -6.80 4.68 10.18
CA VAL A 95 -5.70 5.10 11.04
C VAL A 95 -5.37 4.05 12.11
N CYS A 96 -6.38 3.50 12.79
CA CYS A 96 -6.16 2.45 13.79
C CYS A 96 -5.50 1.20 13.20
N HIS A 97 -5.95 0.75 12.03
CA HIS A 97 -5.34 -0.40 11.35
C HIS A 97 -3.97 -0.07 10.75
N LEU A 98 -3.73 1.17 10.32
CA LEU A 98 -2.42 1.61 9.83
C LEU A 98 -1.40 1.69 10.97
N ILE A 99 -1.80 2.14 12.18
CA ILE A 99 -0.94 2.14 13.39
C ILE A 99 -0.55 0.72 13.82
N HIS A 100 -1.41 -0.27 13.59
CA HIS A 100 -1.09 -1.66 13.90
C HIS A 100 0.11 -2.18 13.08
N VAL A 101 0.32 -1.71 11.85
CA VAL A 101 1.43 -2.16 10.98
C VAL A 101 2.82 -1.92 11.59
N PRO A 102 3.22 -0.68 11.96
CA PRO A 102 4.53 -0.43 12.56
C PRO A 102 4.68 -1.12 13.92
N LEU A 103 3.62 -1.25 14.72
CA LEU A 103 3.67 -1.94 16.01
C LEU A 103 3.99 -3.44 15.83
N THR A 104 3.30 -4.10 14.90
CA THR A 104 3.59 -5.50 14.56
C THR A 104 4.97 -5.66 13.93
N TYR A 105 5.45 -4.70 13.13
CA TYR A 105 6.81 -4.70 12.59
C TYR A 105 7.87 -4.62 13.69
N MET A 106 7.68 -3.78 14.71
CA MET A 106 8.61 -3.66 15.83
C MET A 106 8.73 -4.98 16.60
N GLU A 107 7.61 -5.66 16.86
CA GLU A 107 7.61 -6.98 17.50
C GLU A 107 8.25 -8.04 16.59
N LEU A 108 7.94 -8.05 15.29
CA LEU A 108 8.56 -8.94 14.31
C LEU A 108 10.09 -8.79 14.30
N HIS A 109 10.59 -7.56 14.25
CA HIS A 109 12.03 -7.28 14.26
C HIS A 109 12.70 -7.77 15.55
N LYS A 110 12.04 -7.57 16.70
CA LYS A 110 12.53 -8.01 18.00
C LYS A 110 12.69 -9.54 18.09
N TYR A 111 11.76 -10.29 17.52
CA TYR A 111 11.72 -11.76 17.64
C TYR A 111 12.14 -12.53 16.39
N GLN A 112 12.60 -11.84 15.34
CA GLN A 112 12.98 -12.45 14.05
C GLN A 112 13.97 -13.63 14.20
N HIS A 113 14.88 -13.57 15.18
CA HIS A 113 15.90 -14.59 15.41
C HIS A 113 15.35 -15.87 16.03
N LEU A 114 14.19 -15.78 16.67
CA LEU A 114 13.54 -16.92 17.30
C LEU A 114 12.60 -17.62 16.32
N MET A 115 12.07 -16.90 15.33
CA MET A 115 11.08 -17.38 14.37
C MET A 115 11.68 -18.30 13.30
N SER A 116 10.88 -19.25 12.80
CA SER A 116 11.24 -19.96 11.57
C SER A 116 11.21 -19.00 10.37
N PRO A 117 12.03 -19.23 9.33
CA PRO A 117 12.02 -18.37 8.13
C PRO A 117 10.64 -18.28 7.48
N MET A 118 9.89 -19.38 7.44
CA MET A 118 8.53 -19.42 6.89
C MET A 118 7.57 -18.51 7.67
N ALA A 119 7.64 -18.53 9.00
CA ALA A 119 6.81 -17.66 9.84
C ALA A 119 7.17 -16.18 9.63
N PHE A 120 8.47 -15.86 9.58
CA PHE A 120 8.95 -14.51 9.32
C PHE A 120 8.43 -13.96 7.98
N TYR A 121 8.63 -14.69 6.89
CA TYR A 121 8.14 -14.27 5.57
C TYR A 121 6.61 -14.22 5.50
N GLY A 122 5.91 -15.11 6.20
CA GLY A 122 4.45 -15.10 6.31
C GLY A 122 3.92 -13.83 6.98
N VAL A 123 4.51 -13.42 8.12
CA VAL A 123 4.14 -12.17 8.79
C VAL A 123 4.52 -10.96 7.95
N ALA A 124 5.70 -10.95 7.32
CA ALA A 124 6.09 -9.87 6.42
C ALA A 124 5.12 -9.70 5.24
N ALA A 125 4.72 -10.82 4.62
CA ALA A 125 3.71 -10.82 3.56
C ALA A 125 2.35 -10.31 4.06
N TYR A 126 1.94 -10.68 5.27
CA TYR A 126 0.73 -10.17 5.90
C TYR A 126 0.77 -8.65 6.15
N LEU A 127 1.91 -8.10 6.57
CA LEU A 127 2.08 -6.66 6.76
C LEU A 127 1.96 -5.90 5.42
N ILE A 128 2.60 -6.41 4.37
CA ILE A 128 2.46 -5.86 3.01
C ILE A 128 1.00 -5.93 2.56
N PHE A 129 0.35 -7.09 2.72
CA PHE A 129 -1.05 -7.27 2.36
C PHE A 129 -1.97 -6.29 3.13
N THR A 130 -1.70 -6.04 4.41
CA THR A 130 -2.44 -5.06 5.22
C THR A 130 -2.32 -3.65 4.64
N LEU A 131 -1.12 -3.22 4.21
CA LEU A 131 -0.94 -1.92 3.56
C LEU A 131 -1.75 -1.81 2.26
N VAL A 132 -1.77 -2.88 1.46
CA VAL A 132 -2.59 -2.95 0.23
C VAL A 132 -4.09 -2.84 0.56
N CYS A 133 -4.58 -3.60 1.54
CA CYS A 133 -5.97 -3.54 1.98
C CYS A 133 -6.37 -2.12 2.41
N VAL A 134 -5.55 -1.46 3.24
CA VAL A 134 -5.82 -0.09 3.70
C VAL A 134 -5.83 0.88 2.51
N GLY A 135 -4.88 0.77 1.57
CA GLY A 135 -4.87 1.58 0.36
C GLY A 135 -6.15 1.42 -0.48
N CYS A 136 -6.59 0.18 -0.72
CA CYS A 136 -7.84 -0.09 -1.43
C CYS A 136 -9.08 0.40 -0.66
N PHE A 137 -9.06 0.32 0.68
CA PHE A 137 -10.12 0.81 1.55
C PHE A 137 -10.26 2.33 1.47
N LEU A 138 -9.16 3.09 1.52
CA LEU A 138 -9.15 4.55 1.40
C LEU A 138 -9.76 5.03 0.07
N GLU A 139 -9.65 4.22 -0.98
CA GLU A 139 -10.24 4.49 -2.30
C GLU A 139 -11.64 3.92 -2.50
N ARG A 140 -12.19 3.21 -1.51
CA ARG A 140 -13.52 2.58 -1.57
C ARG A 140 -13.69 1.62 -2.76
N ARG A 141 -12.67 0.82 -3.07
CA ARG A 141 -12.74 -0.18 -4.15
C ARG A 141 -13.85 -1.22 -3.86
N SER A 142 -14.49 -1.73 -4.91
CA SER A 142 -15.63 -2.66 -4.78
C SER A 142 -15.29 -4.00 -4.11
N TYR A 143 -14.04 -4.44 -4.22
CA TYR A 143 -13.55 -5.70 -3.66
C TYR A 143 -13.00 -5.56 -2.22
N VAL A 144 -13.09 -4.39 -1.60
CA VAL A 144 -12.63 -4.15 -0.21
C VAL A 144 -13.27 -5.11 0.80
N PRO A 145 -14.59 -5.41 0.77
CA PRO A 145 -15.17 -6.35 1.74
C PRO A 145 -14.54 -7.74 1.69
N TRP A 146 -14.20 -8.22 0.48
CA TRP A 146 -13.50 -9.49 0.29
C TRP A 146 -12.08 -9.45 0.86
N MET A 147 -11.32 -8.40 0.55
CA MET A 147 -9.94 -8.25 1.03
C MET A 147 -9.87 -8.11 2.55
N GLU A 148 -10.78 -7.35 3.14
CA GLU A 148 -10.83 -7.12 4.58
C GLU A 148 -11.20 -8.38 5.36
N LEU A 149 -12.13 -9.18 4.84
CA LEU A 149 -12.42 -10.49 5.41
C LEU A 149 -11.22 -11.43 5.33
N LEU A 150 -10.57 -11.51 4.16
CA LEU A 150 -9.35 -12.30 4.00
C LEU A 150 -8.27 -11.83 4.98
N ARG A 151 -8.09 -10.52 5.14
CA ARG A 151 -7.13 -9.93 6.09
C ARG A 151 -7.45 -10.31 7.54
N CYS A 152 -8.73 -10.28 7.93
CA CYS A 152 -9.16 -10.70 9.27
C CYS A 152 -8.94 -12.20 9.51
N LEU A 153 -9.14 -13.04 8.50
CA LEU A 153 -8.84 -14.48 8.60
C LEU A 153 -7.34 -14.75 8.70
N LEU A 154 -6.53 -14.07 7.89
CA LEU A 154 -5.06 -14.16 7.96
C LEU A 154 -4.52 -13.65 9.29
N TYR A 155 -5.15 -12.63 9.88
CA TYR A 155 -4.81 -12.15 11.22
C TYR A 155 -4.90 -13.26 12.28
N ILE A 156 -5.90 -14.15 12.21
CA ILE A 156 -6.02 -15.27 13.17
C ILE A 156 -4.79 -16.19 13.08
N ILE A 157 -4.30 -16.44 11.87
CA ILE A 157 -3.10 -17.24 11.65
C ILE A 157 -1.87 -16.53 12.23
N VAL A 158 -1.71 -15.24 11.94
CA VAL A 158 -0.62 -14.43 12.48
C VAL A 158 -0.67 -14.36 14.00
N ASP A 159 -1.84 -14.09 14.59
CA ASP A 159 -2.08 -14.05 16.03
C ASP A 159 -1.76 -15.38 16.70
N TYR A 160 -2.11 -16.53 16.10
CA TYR A 160 -1.70 -17.85 16.59
C TYR A 160 -0.18 -18.02 16.65
N TYR A 161 0.53 -17.59 15.61
CA TYR A 161 1.98 -17.66 15.60
C TYR A 161 2.60 -16.68 16.60
N PHE A 162 2.05 -15.48 16.80
CA PHE A 162 2.54 -14.49 17.78
C PHE A 162 2.22 -14.90 19.23
N PHE A 163 1.04 -15.46 19.49
CA PHE A 163 0.61 -15.92 20.82
C PHE A 163 1.47 -17.06 21.35
N SER A 164 2.11 -17.83 20.45
CA SER A 164 3.02 -18.92 20.80
C SER A 164 4.37 -18.46 21.38
N TRP A 165 4.64 -17.14 21.44
CA TRP A 165 5.87 -16.57 22.01
C TRP A 165 5.70 -15.86 23.37
N PRO A 166 5.02 -16.41 24.39
CA PRO A 166 5.03 -15.83 25.73
C PRO A 166 6.30 -16.27 26.44
N MET A 167 7.47 -15.81 25.99
CA MET A 167 8.67 -15.80 26.83
C MET A 167 9.01 -14.35 27.08
N PHE A 168 8.74 -13.84 28.29
CA PHE A 168 9.57 -12.93 29.11
C PHE A 168 8.80 -12.27 30.27
N SER A 169 9.57 -11.77 31.25
CA SER A 169 9.29 -11.38 32.64
C SER A 169 7.91 -10.79 33.01
N ILE A 170 7.47 -11.09 34.25
CA ILE A 170 6.16 -10.77 34.86
C ILE A 170 5.73 -9.30 34.73
N PHE A 171 6.66 -8.34 34.71
CA PHE A 171 6.36 -6.91 34.57
C PHE A 171 6.08 -6.46 33.11
N SER A 172 6.60 -7.20 32.13
CA SER A 172 6.40 -6.96 30.68
C SER A 172 5.15 -7.64 30.11
N ILE A 173 4.64 -8.66 30.79
CA ILE A 173 3.47 -9.44 30.36
C ILE A 173 2.20 -8.57 30.32
N GLY A 174 1.98 -7.73 31.33
CA GLY A 174 0.74 -6.93 31.42
C GLY A 174 0.53 -6.03 30.21
N HIS A 175 1.54 -5.25 29.84
CA HIS A 175 1.48 -4.33 28.70
C HIS A 175 1.32 -5.07 27.37
N HIS A 176 2.06 -6.17 27.18
CA HIS A 176 1.96 -6.99 25.97
C HIS A 176 0.58 -7.65 25.83
N MET A 177 0.03 -8.19 26.93
CA MET A 177 -1.30 -8.81 26.95
C MET A 177 -2.40 -7.79 26.69
N ILE A 178 -2.32 -6.59 27.29
CA ILE A 178 -3.26 -5.50 27.01
C ILE A 178 -3.21 -5.10 25.52
N PHE A 179 -2.00 -4.94 24.98
CA PHE A 179 -1.80 -4.63 23.57
C PHE A 179 -2.43 -5.68 22.64
N LEU A 180 -2.20 -6.97 22.90
CA LEU A 180 -2.82 -8.06 22.14
C LEU A 180 -4.34 -8.07 22.25
N ILE A 181 -4.89 -7.83 23.45
CA ILE A 181 -6.35 -7.74 23.66
C ILE A 181 -6.92 -6.59 22.82
N ILE A 182 -6.28 -5.42 22.82
CA ILE A 182 -6.73 -4.27 22.02
C ILE A 182 -6.75 -4.61 20.52
N ILE A 183 -5.68 -5.23 20.00
CA ILE A 183 -5.62 -5.62 18.59
C ILE A 183 -6.68 -6.69 18.27
N ARG A 184 -6.83 -7.72 19.10
CA ARG A 184 -7.85 -8.76 18.90
C ARG A 184 -9.25 -8.19 18.87
N CYS A 185 -9.57 -7.27 19.80
CA CYS A 185 -10.84 -6.55 19.79
C CYS A 185 -11.02 -5.74 18.50
N LEU A 186 -9.99 -5.01 18.05
CA LEU A 186 -10.02 -4.26 16.79
C LEU A 186 -10.33 -5.17 15.59
N PHE A 187 -9.64 -6.30 15.48
CA PHE A 187 -9.84 -7.26 14.39
C PHE A 187 -11.16 -8.02 14.49
N LEU A 188 -11.66 -8.29 15.69
CA LEU A 188 -12.96 -8.92 15.90
C LEU A 188 -14.09 -7.98 15.46
N ILE A 189 -14.04 -6.70 15.86
CA ILE A 189 -15.00 -5.68 15.41
C ILE A 189 -14.94 -5.53 13.89
N SER A 190 -13.72 -5.44 13.34
CA SER A 190 -13.49 -5.38 11.89
C SER A 190 -14.12 -6.59 11.16
N GLY A 191 -13.87 -7.81 11.65
CA GLY A 191 -14.43 -9.03 11.08
C GLY A 191 -15.96 -9.03 11.04
N ILE A 192 -16.62 -8.58 12.12
CA ILE A 192 -18.09 -8.48 12.18
C ILE A 192 -18.62 -7.47 11.15
N ILE A 193 -18.01 -6.27 11.08
CA ILE A 193 -18.40 -5.22 10.13
C ILE A 193 -18.29 -5.73 8.69
N TRP A 194 -17.15 -6.34 8.35
CA TRP A 194 -16.88 -6.76 6.99
C TRP A 194 -17.62 -8.02 6.58
N LEU A 195 -17.94 -8.92 7.53
CA LEU A 195 -18.81 -10.07 7.25
C LEU A 195 -20.20 -9.62 6.84
N ASN A 196 -20.76 -8.61 7.51
CA ASN A 196 -22.05 -8.04 7.15
C ASN A 196 -22.00 -7.36 5.76
N ASN A 197 -20.99 -6.53 5.52
CA ASN A 197 -20.82 -5.86 4.21
C ASN A 197 -20.63 -6.85 3.08
N PHE A 198 -19.84 -7.89 3.32
CA PHE A 198 -19.58 -8.98 2.40
C PHE A 198 -20.87 -9.73 2.01
N TYR A 199 -21.67 -10.10 3.01
CA TYR A 199 -22.95 -10.73 2.81
C TYR A 199 -23.88 -9.88 1.93
N ASN A 200 -23.96 -8.57 2.20
CA ASN A 200 -24.76 -7.64 1.40
C ASN A 200 -24.29 -7.56 -0.06
N VAL A 201 -22.97 -7.50 -0.29
CA VAL A 201 -22.40 -7.50 -1.66
C VAL A 201 -22.74 -8.80 -2.40
N CYS A 202 -22.65 -9.95 -1.73
CA CYS A 202 -23.00 -11.24 -2.32
C CYS A 202 -24.49 -11.32 -2.69
N ILE A 203 -25.39 -10.84 -1.82
CA ILE A 203 -26.83 -10.81 -2.12
C ILE A 203 -27.11 -9.96 -3.35
N ILE A 204 -26.56 -8.75 -3.42
CA ILE A 204 -26.77 -7.84 -4.54
C ILE A 204 -26.30 -8.51 -5.85
N TYR A 205 -25.13 -9.13 -5.83
CA TYR A 205 -24.57 -9.83 -6.99
C TYR A 205 -25.41 -11.05 -7.44
N ILE A 206 -25.93 -11.82 -6.48
CA ILE A 206 -26.81 -12.96 -6.79
C ILE A 206 -28.13 -12.47 -7.40
N ASN A 207 -28.70 -11.40 -6.85
CA ASN A 207 -29.96 -10.84 -7.33
C ASN A 207 -29.81 -10.18 -8.70
N SER A 208 -28.68 -9.52 -9.01
CA SER A 208 -28.43 -8.97 -10.34
C SER A 208 -28.38 -10.06 -11.40
N LYS A 209 -27.76 -11.21 -11.09
CA LYS A 209 -27.69 -12.37 -11.99
C LYS A 209 -29.02 -13.09 -12.23
N LYS A 210 -30.04 -12.87 -11.39
CA LYS A 210 -31.38 -13.45 -11.59
C LYS A 210 -32.27 -12.60 -12.50
N LEU A 211 -31.87 -11.36 -12.77
CA LEU A 211 -32.61 -10.41 -13.60
C LEU A 211 -32.12 -10.38 -15.06
N ASP A 212 -30.99 -11.03 -15.33
CA ASP A 212 -30.41 -11.30 -16.66
C ASP A 212 -30.80 -12.71 -17.15
#